data_AF-A0AAN7GVK1-F1
#
_entry.id   AF-A0AAN7GVK1-F1
#
_cell.length_a   1.000
_cell.length_b   1.000
_cell.length_c   1.000
_cell.angle_alpha   90.00
_cell.angle_beta   90.00
_cell.angle_gamma   90.00
#
_symmetry.space_group_name_H-M   'P 1'
#
loop_
_entity.id
_entity.type
_entity.pdbx_description
1 polymer ?
#
loop_
_entity_poly.entity_id
_entity_poly.type
_entity_poly.pdbx_seq_one_letter_code
_entity_poly.pdbx_strand_id
1 'polypeptide(L)'
;MELLVMNKLNWRLRAVTPFSFINHFLWKINGDKRPPEASLLKSIQIILRTVEVTEFLEFKPSDIAAAVAISVEEERGTVEPAKAILILSNLVQKERVDGCMGLIHNLLLITGSTQGVTLPHSPNGVLDTSCWSNRSDESTFISRDDSSDNTPQTMRPNIYR
;
A
#
# COMPACT_ATOMS: atom_id res chain seq x y z
N MET A 1 -5.95 -0.55 -33.67
CA MET A 1 -6.00 -1.57 -32.58
C MET A 1 -7.15 -1.31 -31.61
N GLU A 2 -7.48 -0.06 -31.30
CA GLU A 2 -8.58 0.32 -30.39
C GLU A 2 -9.93 -0.35 -30.72
N LEU A 3 -10.38 -0.24 -31.97
CA LEU A 3 -11.69 -0.76 -32.41
C LEU A 3 -11.81 -2.29 -32.29
N LEU A 4 -10.70 -3.02 -32.44
CA LEU A 4 -10.65 -4.46 -32.23
C LEU A 4 -10.81 -4.82 -30.75
N VAL A 5 -10.15 -4.08 -29.84
CA VAL A 5 -10.27 -4.28 -28.39
C VAL A 5 -11.69 -3.96 -27.92
N MET A 6 -12.26 -2.83 -28.35
CA MET A 6 -13.63 -2.45 -28.02
C MET A 6 -14.65 -3.50 -28.49
N ASN A 7 -14.49 -4.00 -29.72
CA ASN A 7 -15.34 -5.08 -30.23
C ASN A 7 -15.17 -6.39 -29.45
N LYS A 8 -13.94 -6.79 -29.09
CA LYS A 8 -13.71 -8.00 -28.28
C LYS A 8 -14.29 -7.90 -26.87
N LEU A 9 -14.29 -6.70 -26.28
CA LEU A 9 -14.92 -6.44 -24.97
C LEU A 9 -16.42 -6.15 -25.07
N ASN A 10 -17.04 -6.24 -26.26
CA ASN A 10 -18.44 -5.85 -26.50
C ASN A 10 -18.76 -4.44 -25.99
N TRP A 11 -17.82 -3.50 -26.16
CA TRP A 11 -17.91 -2.11 -25.69
C TRP A 11 -18.07 -1.95 -24.17
N ARG A 12 -17.83 -3.01 -23.39
CA ARG A 12 -17.88 -3.00 -21.92
C ARG A 12 -16.56 -2.53 -21.31
N LEU A 13 -16.26 -1.23 -21.47
CA LEU A 13 -15.01 -0.63 -20.97
C LEU A 13 -14.99 -0.36 -19.46
N ARG A 14 -16.14 -0.45 -18.79
CA ARG A 14 -16.22 -0.29 -17.33
C ARG A 14 -15.86 -1.59 -16.62
N ALA A 15 -14.57 -1.79 -16.38
CA ALA A 15 -14.09 -2.89 -15.55
C ALA A 15 -14.41 -2.67 -14.07
N VAL A 16 -14.84 -3.73 -13.39
CA VAL A 16 -14.89 -3.77 -11.92
C VAL A 16 -13.49 -4.15 -11.42
N THR A 17 -13.02 -3.48 -10.38
CA THR A 17 -11.66 -3.67 -9.84
C THR A 17 -11.73 -4.08 -8.38
N PRO A 18 -10.66 -4.70 -7.82
CA PRO A 18 -10.63 -5.07 -6.40
C PRO A 18 -10.85 -3.86 -5.47
N PHE A 19 -10.48 -2.66 -5.90
CA PHE A 19 -10.70 -1.41 -5.16
C PHE A 19 -12.18 -1.13 -4.86
N SER A 20 -13.11 -1.65 -5.67
CA SER A 20 -14.54 -1.50 -5.43
C SER A 20 -15.02 -2.24 -4.17
N PHE A 21 -14.26 -3.23 -3.70
CA PHE A 21 -14.66 -4.10 -2.58
C PHE A 21 -13.80 -3.92 -1.33
N ILE A 22 -12.55 -3.49 -1.47
CA ILE A 22 -11.55 -3.56 -0.40
C ILE A 22 -12.00 -2.86 0.89
N ASN A 23 -12.55 -1.65 0.78
CA ASN A 23 -13.00 -0.89 1.95
C ASN A 23 -14.15 -1.59 2.68
N HIS A 24 -15.08 -2.21 1.94
CA HIS A 24 -16.19 -2.96 2.52
C HIS A 24 -15.70 -4.22 3.27
N PHE A 25 -14.76 -4.96 2.69
CA PHE A 25 -14.22 -6.15 3.34
C PHE A 25 -13.39 -5.82 4.58
N LEU A 26 -12.52 -4.80 4.51
CA LEU A 26 -11.77 -4.32 5.68
C LEU A 26 -12.71 -3.89 6.81
N TRP A 27 -13.77 -3.14 6.49
CA TRP A 27 -14.79 -2.74 7.46
C TRP A 27 -15.47 -3.95 8.12
N LYS A 28 -15.87 -4.94 7.31
CA LYS A 28 -16.59 -6.14 7.79
C LYS A 28 -15.70 -7.06 8.64
N ILE A 29 -14.46 -7.28 8.22
CA ILE A 29 -13.48 -8.10 8.97
C ILE A 29 -13.14 -7.43 10.31
N ASN A 30 -13.07 -6.10 10.36
CA ASN A 30 -12.80 -5.32 11.56
C ASN A 30 -14.01 -5.16 12.50
N GLY A 31 -15.06 -5.97 12.32
CA GLY A 31 -16.26 -5.96 13.15
C GLY A 31 -17.10 -4.70 12.96
N ASP A 32 -17.33 -4.33 11.71
CA ASP A 32 -18.13 -3.17 11.29
C ASP A 32 -17.58 -1.83 11.79
N LYS A 33 -16.27 -1.77 12.00
CA LYS A 33 -15.53 -0.57 12.41
C LYS A 33 -14.70 -0.03 11.26
N ARG A 34 -14.52 1.30 11.23
CA ARG A 34 -13.65 1.94 10.24
C ARG A 34 -12.26 1.29 10.29
N PRO A 35 -11.75 0.76 9.16
CA PRO A 35 -10.43 0.18 9.15
C PRO A 35 -9.37 1.27 9.30
N PRO A 36 -8.19 0.94 9.85
CA PRO A 36 -7.07 1.88 9.88
C PRO A 36 -6.68 2.31 8.45
N GLU A 37 -6.33 3.57 8.28
CA GLU A 37 -5.85 4.09 6.99
C GLU A 37 -4.61 3.31 6.49
N ALA A 38 -3.76 2.85 7.41
CA ALA A 38 -2.61 2.01 7.09
C ALA A 38 -3.01 0.68 6.42
N SER A 39 -4.10 0.03 6.87
CA SER A 39 -4.61 -1.19 6.25
C SER A 39 -5.07 -0.92 4.83
N LEU A 40 -5.83 0.16 4.63
CA LEU A 40 -6.32 0.54 3.30
C LEU A 40 -5.16 0.84 2.33
N LEU A 41 -4.18 1.63 2.76
CA LEU A 41 -3.01 1.96 1.95
C LEU A 41 -2.18 0.72 1.60
N LYS A 42 -1.94 -0.17 2.56
CA LYS A 42 -1.26 -1.44 2.32
C LYS A 42 -2.04 -2.32 1.34
N SER A 43 -3.35 -2.43 1.50
CA SER A 43 -4.19 -3.16 0.56
C SER A 43 -4.11 -2.60 -0.85
N ILE A 44 -4.10 -1.26 -1.01
CA ILE A 44 -3.93 -0.62 -2.32
C ILE A 44 -2.59 -1.02 -2.95
N GLN A 45 -1.50 -0.97 -2.18
CA GLN A 45 -0.18 -1.39 -2.66
C GLN A 45 -0.18 -2.84 -3.15
N ILE A 46 -0.77 -3.76 -2.38
CA ILE A 46 -0.84 -5.18 -2.76
C ILE A 46 -1.69 -5.35 -4.03
N ILE A 47 -2.87 -4.71 -4.11
CA ILE A 47 -3.74 -4.78 -5.30
C ILE A 47 -3.02 -4.25 -6.54
N LEU A 48 -2.26 -3.17 -6.43
CA LEU A 48 -1.50 -2.66 -7.58
C LEU A 48 -0.47 -3.67 -8.07
N ARG A 49 0.12 -4.45 -7.17
CA ARG A 49 1.14 -5.44 -7.52
C ARG A 49 0.59 -6.76 -8.03
N THR A 50 -0.71 -7.03 -7.87
CA THR A 50 -1.31 -8.22 -8.49
C THR A 50 -1.24 -8.18 -10.02
N VAL A 51 -1.04 -7.01 -10.63
CA VAL A 51 -0.88 -6.88 -12.09
C VAL A 51 0.44 -7.46 -12.60
N GLU A 52 1.43 -7.63 -11.72
CA GLU A 52 2.74 -8.22 -12.05
C GLU A 52 2.64 -9.75 -12.26
N VAL A 53 1.56 -10.37 -11.77
CA VAL A 53 1.38 -11.82 -11.74
C VAL A 53 0.10 -12.19 -12.49
N THR A 54 0.25 -12.88 -13.61
CA THR A 54 -0.88 -13.23 -14.50
C THR A 54 -1.86 -14.22 -13.89
N GLU A 55 -1.43 -15.01 -12.90
CA GLU A 55 -2.27 -16.00 -12.20
C GLU A 55 -3.46 -15.33 -11.47
N PHE A 56 -3.34 -14.04 -11.10
CA PHE A 56 -4.46 -13.30 -10.54
C PHE A 56 -5.63 -13.13 -11.50
N LEU A 57 -5.43 -13.28 -12.81
CA LEU A 57 -6.51 -13.21 -13.82
C LEU A 57 -7.52 -14.36 -13.67
N GLU A 58 -7.17 -15.43 -12.98
CA GLU A 58 -8.10 -16.52 -12.69
C GLU A 58 -9.14 -16.14 -11.64
N PHE A 59 -8.88 -15.10 -10.83
CA PHE A 59 -9.71 -14.68 -9.70
C PHE A 59 -10.63 -13.52 -10.06
N LYS A 60 -11.82 -13.49 -9.47
CA LYS A 60 -12.71 -12.34 -9.61
C LYS A 60 -12.15 -11.17 -8.78
N PRO A 61 -12.44 -9.91 -9.16
CA PRO A 61 -12.03 -8.75 -8.38
C PRO A 61 -12.44 -8.81 -6.90
N SER A 62 -13.59 -9.42 -6.58
CA SER A 62 -14.05 -9.66 -5.20
C SER A 62 -13.18 -10.65 -4.45
N ASP A 63 -12.74 -11.73 -5.09
CA ASP A 63 -11.91 -12.76 -4.45
C ASP A 63 -10.53 -12.17 -4.11
N ILE A 64 -9.96 -11.41 -5.05
CA ILE A 64 -8.68 -10.69 -4.85
C ILE A 64 -8.81 -9.70 -3.69
N ALA A 65 -9.85 -8.87 -3.68
CA ALA A 65 -10.04 -7.89 -2.62
C ALA A 65 -10.24 -8.54 -1.24
N ALA A 66 -10.95 -9.67 -1.17
CA ALA A 66 -11.14 -10.40 0.08
C ALA A 66 -9.81 -10.98 0.57
N ALA A 67 -9.07 -11.65 -0.31
CA ALA A 67 -7.76 -12.21 0.02
C ALA A 67 -6.78 -11.13 0.50
N VAL A 68 -6.72 -9.99 -0.19
CA VAL A 68 -5.89 -8.84 0.23
C VAL A 68 -6.32 -8.30 1.60
N ALA A 69 -7.62 -8.13 1.84
CA ALA A 69 -8.12 -7.65 3.13
C ALA A 69 -7.73 -8.59 4.27
N ILE A 70 -7.82 -9.90 4.04
CA ILE A 70 -7.46 -10.92 5.01
C ILE A 70 -5.95 -10.92 5.27
N SER A 71 -5.11 -10.95 4.22
CA SER A 71 -3.66 -10.96 4.37
C SER A 71 -3.14 -9.71 5.11
N VAL A 72 -3.75 -8.55 4.89
CA VAL A 72 -3.37 -7.31 5.60
C VAL A 72 -3.77 -7.35 7.08
N GLU A 73 -4.96 -7.83 7.42
CA GLU A 73 -5.38 -7.93 8.83
C GLU A 73 -4.70 -9.11 9.56
N GLU A 74 -4.31 -10.16 8.84
CA GLU A 74 -3.45 -11.23 9.33
C GLU A 74 -2.05 -10.71 9.70
N GLU A 75 -1.41 -9.92 8.81
CA GLU A 75 -0.10 -9.29 9.07
C GLU A 75 -0.15 -8.38 10.31
N ARG A 76 -1.30 -7.74 10.56
CA ARG A 76 -1.52 -6.90 11.75
C ARG A 76 -1.85 -7.69 13.02
N GLY A 77 -2.09 -9.00 12.92
CA GLY A 77 -2.47 -9.86 14.03
C GLY A 77 -3.85 -9.54 14.61
N THR A 78 -4.73 -8.87 13.87
CA THR A 78 -6.07 -8.47 14.36
C THR A 78 -7.10 -9.57 14.18
N VAL A 79 -7.02 -10.32 13.09
CA VAL A 79 -8.00 -11.36 12.75
C VAL A 79 -7.30 -12.59 12.17
N GLU A 80 -7.68 -13.77 12.67
CA GLU A 80 -7.24 -15.04 12.09
C GLU A 80 -7.86 -15.24 10.69
N PRO A 81 -7.09 -15.65 9.67
CA PRO A 81 -7.59 -15.83 8.31
C PRO A 81 -8.84 -16.70 8.21
N ALA A 82 -8.88 -17.82 8.92
CA ALA A 82 -10.02 -18.73 8.92
C ALA A 82 -11.30 -18.03 9.41
N LYS A 83 -11.20 -17.19 10.45
CA LYS A 83 -12.32 -16.40 10.97
C LYS A 83 -12.74 -15.32 9.98
N ALA A 84 -11.79 -14.62 9.36
CA ALA A 84 -12.08 -13.60 8.36
C ALA A 84 -12.81 -14.17 7.14
N ILE A 85 -12.40 -15.36 6.67
CA ILE A 85 -13.08 -16.09 5.59
C ILE A 85 -14.53 -16.43 5.98
N LEU A 86 -14.77 -16.88 7.21
CA LEU A 86 -16.14 -17.15 7.68
C LEU A 86 -17.03 -15.90 7.66
N ILE A 87 -16.49 -14.75 8.06
CA ILE A 87 -17.20 -13.45 8.01
C ILE A 87 -17.57 -13.06 6.57
N LEU A 88 -16.72 -13.43 5.60
CA LEU A 88 -16.89 -13.12 4.18
C LEU A 88 -17.58 -14.24 3.38
N SER A 89 -17.91 -15.39 3.99
CA SER A 89 -18.43 -16.59 3.30
C SER A 89 -19.67 -16.37 2.41
N ASN A 90 -20.53 -15.41 2.76
CA ASN A 90 -21.71 -15.06 1.95
C ASN A 90 -21.39 -14.18 0.72
N LEU A 91 -20.16 -13.68 0.61
CA LEU A 91 -19.72 -12.73 -0.42
C LEU A 91 -18.70 -13.35 -1.38
N VAL A 92 -17.89 -14.31 -0.89
CA VAL A 92 -16.79 -14.93 -1.64
C VAL A 92 -16.67 -16.42 -1.32
N GLN A 93 -16.14 -17.18 -2.28
CA GLN A 93 -15.91 -18.61 -2.11
C GLN A 93 -14.59 -18.86 -1.38
N LYS A 94 -14.62 -19.71 -0.35
CA LYS A 94 -13.45 -19.99 0.49
C LYS A 94 -12.25 -20.47 -0.32
N GLU A 95 -12.46 -21.46 -1.19
CA GLU A 95 -11.39 -22.10 -1.98
C GLU A 95 -10.69 -21.10 -2.90
N ARG A 96 -11.47 -20.14 -3.44
CA ARG A 96 -10.95 -19.04 -4.27
C ARG A 96 -10.10 -18.08 -3.46
N VAL A 97 -10.55 -17.73 -2.26
CA VAL A 97 -9.82 -16.81 -1.38
C VAL A 97 -8.53 -17.45 -0.90
N ASP A 98 -8.56 -18.72 -0.46
CA ASP A 98 -7.38 -19.47 -0.02
C ASP A 98 -6.31 -19.55 -1.12
N GLY A 99 -6.70 -19.88 -2.36
CA GLY A 99 -5.79 -19.89 -3.50
C GLY A 99 -5.18 -18.52 -3.79
N CYS A 100 -5.99 -17.46 -3.72
CA CYS A 100 -5.52 -16.09 -3.95
C CYS A 100 -4.58 -15.61 -2.84
N MET A 101 -4.83 -15.97 -1.58
CA MET A 101 -3.93 -15.65 -0.47
C MET A 101 -2.57 -16.31 -0.67
N GLY A 102 -2.53 -17.58 -1.11
CA GLY A 102 -1.27 -18.25 -1.44
C GLY A 102 -0.43 -17.47 -2.45
N LEU A 103 -1.05 -16.95 -3.53
CA LEU A 103 -0.38 -16.09 -4.50
C LEU A 103 0.08 -14.75 -3.90
N ILE A 104 -0.73 -14.14 -3.03
CA ILE A 104 -0.37 -12.88 -2.34
C ILE A 104 0.85 -13.10 -1.44
N HIS A 105 0.89 -14.18 -0.65
CA HIS A 105 2.06 -14.47 0.18
C HIS A 105 3.33 -14.66 -0.65
N ASN A 106 3.23 -15.38 -1.78
CA ASN A 106 4.34 -15.53 -2.73
C ASN A 106 4.79 -14.18 -3.30
N LEU A 107 3.84 -13.33 -3.71
CA LEU A 107 4.10 -11.99 -4.22
C LEU A 107 4.85 -11.11 -3.19
N LEU A 108 4.46 -11.18 -1.92
CA LEU A 108 5.08 -10.45 -0.80
C LEU A 108 6.47 -10.99 -0.46
N LEU A 109 6.67 -12.31 -0.49
CA LEU A 109 7.97 -12.97 -0.26
C LEU A 109 9.02 -12.51 -1.27
N ILE A 110 8.67 -12.45 -2.56
CA ILE A 110 9.57 -12.03 -3.64
C ILE A 110 10.05 -10.59 -3.45
N THR A 111 9.23 -9.74 -2.82
CA THR A 111 9.52 -8.30 -2.65
C THR A 111 10.15 -7.90 -1.34
N GLY A 112 10.14 -8.76 -0.33
CA GLY A 112 10.98 -8.57 0.86
C GLY A 112 12.47 -8.44 0.53
N SER A 113 12.88 -8.87 -0.67
CA SER A 113 14.25 -8.78 -1.21
C SER A 113 14.50 -7.54 -2.09
N THR A 114 13.46 -6.88 -2.60
CA THR A 114 13.59 -5.76 -3.54
C THR A 114 12.65 -4.62 -3.15
N GLN A 115 13.07 -3.81 -2.17
CA GLN A 115 12.57 -2.44 -2.06
C GLN A 115 13.02 -1.66 -3.30
N GLY A 116 12.13 -1.55 -4.27
CA GLY A 116 12.38 -0.77 -5.45
C GLY A 116 11.16 -0.81 -6.34
N VAL A 117 10.26 0.15 -6.14
CA VAL A 117 9.41 0.60 -7.25
C VAL A 117 10.38 1.05 -8.33
N THR A 118 10.69 0.18 -9.29
CA THR A 118 11.37 0.60 -10.52
C THR A 118 10.36 1.47 -11.25
N LEU A 119 10.52 2.78 -11.06
CA LEU A 119 9.90 3.81 -11.87
C LEU A 119 10.08 3.38 -13.34
N PRO A 120 9.00 3.22 -14.13
CA PRO A 120 9.17 2.99 -15.55
C PRO A 120 9.97 4.18 -16.08
N HIS A 121 11.20 3.91 -16.51
CA HIS A 121 12.01 4.90 -17.23
C HIS A 121 11.18 5.27 -18.47
N SER A 122 10.51 6.41 -18.39
CA SER A 122 9.90 7.00 -19.57
C SER A 122 11.03 7.18 -20.59
N PRO A 123 10.80 6.88 -21.88
CA PRO A 123 11.80 7.12 -22.91
C PRO A 123 12.23 8.58 -22.80
N ASN A 124 13.53 8.78 -22.57
CA ASN A 124 14.12 10.09 -22.34
C ASN A 124 13.72 11.07 -23.44
N GLY A 125 13.11 12.20 -23.06
CA GLY A 125 13.15 13.41 -23.88
C GLY A 125 11.84 14.12 -24.24
N VAL A 126 10.77 14.07 -23.43
CA VAL A 126 9.58 14.90 -23.74
C VAL A 126 8.98 15.68 -22.56
N LEU A 127 9.18 15.30 -21.29
CA LEU A 127 8.60 16.03 -20.16
C LEU A 127 9.58 16.12 -18.99
N ASP A 128 10.44 17.14 -19.03
CA ASP A 128 11.18 17.58 -17.85
C ASP A 128 10.21 18.28 -16.90
N THR A 129 9.73 17.57 -15.88
CA THR A 129 9.22 18.22 -14.67
C THR A 129 9.90 17.60 -13.45
N SER A 130 10.73 18.43 -12.84
CA SER A 130 11.55 18.21 -11.67
C SER A 130 10.82 17.58 -10.47
N CYS A 131 11.43 16.51 -9.97
CA CYS A 131 11.68 16.19 -8.55
C CYS A 131 10.54 16.28 -7.52
N TRP A 132 10.04 15.11 -7.11
CA TRP A 132 9.71 14.86 -5.71
C TRP A 132 10.68 13.84 -5.12
N SER A 133 11.72 14.33 -4.45
CA SER A 133 12.55 13.53 -3.56
C SER A 133 11.97 13.63 -2.14
N ASN A 134 11.30 12.58 -1.68
CA ASN A 134 11.12 12.38 -0.24
C ASN A 134 12.46 11.93 0.32
N ARG A 135 13.16 12.87 0.95
CA ARG A 135 14.38 12.61 1.69
C ARG A 135 13.98 12.02 3.05
N SER A 136 14.12 10.71 3.19
CA SER A 136 14.09 10.03 4.48
C SER A 136 15.50 10.08 5.05
N ASP A 137 15.77 10.99 5.99
CA ASP A 137 17.03 11.01 6.72
C ASP A 137 16.97 9.98 7.87
N GLU A 138 17.74 8.90 7.72
CA GLU A 138 18.11 7.94 8.77
C GLU A 138 19.23 8.53 9.65
N SER A 139 19.20 8.20 10.93
CA SER A 139 20.06 8.76 11.97
C SER A 139 21.54 8.42 11.80
N THR A 140 22.43 9.33 12.22
CA THR A 140 23.75 8.95 12.74
C THR A 140 24.18 9.92 13.84
N PHE A 141 24.21 9.37 15.05
CA PHE A 141 24.93 9.88 16.23
C PHE A 141 26.39 10.15 15.89
N ILE A 142 26.88 11.38 16.07
CA ILE A 142 28.25 11.67 16.52
C ILE A 142 28.21 12.92 17.41
N SER A 143 28.53 12.71 18.67
CA SER A 143 28.87 13.72 19.69
C SER A 143 30.19 14.41 19.35
N ARG A 144 30.30 15.71 19.67
CA ARG A 144 31.58 16.38 19.94
C ARG A 144 31.34 17.64 20.78
N ASP A 145 31.84 17.59 22.00
CA ASP A 145 32.27 18.74 22.79
C ASP A 145 33.37 19.50 22.01
N ASP A 146 33.38 20.83 22.03
CA ASP A 146 34.32 21.55 22.88
C ASP A 146 34.04 23.07 22.92
N SER A 147 34.42 23.62 24.05
CA SER A 147 34.30 24.99 24.52
C SER A 147 35.29 25.99 23.87
N SER A 148 34.92 27.28 23.81
CA SER A 148 35.72 28.39 24.36
C SER A 148 35.07 29.76 24.15
N ASP A 149 35.20 30.55 25.20
CA ASP A 149 34.81 31.94 25.42
C ASP A 149 35.29 32.92 24.34
N ASN A 150 34.51 33.99 24.12
CA ASN A 150 34.97 35.36 24.35
C ASN A 150 33.80 36.35 24.22
N THR A 151 33.45 36.99 25.34
CA THR A 151 32.86 38.35 25.36
C THR A 151 33.84 39.26 26.11
N PRO A 152 33.83 40.58 25.85
CA PRO A 152 33.13 41.41 26.83
C PRO A 152 32.37 42.64 26.27
N GLN A 153 31.23 42.88 26.94
CA GLN A 153 30.70 44.16 27.40
C GLN A 153 30.09 45.16 26.40
N THR A 154 28.81 45.49 26.62
CA THR A 154 28.38 46.85 27.00
C THR A 154 27.08 46.78 27.82
N MET A 155 26.95 47.71 28.75
CA MET A 155 26.16 47.74 29.98
C MET A 155 24.62 47.72 29.82
N ARG A 156 23.97 46.98 30.74
CA ARG A 156 22.65 47.27 31.35
C ARG A 156 22.89 48.16 32.59
N PRO A 157 21.90 48.83 33.25
CA PRO A 157 20.49 48.42 33.37
C PRO A 157 19.44 49.57 33.46
N ASN A 158 18.14 49.25 33.34
CA ASN A 158 17.20 49.47 34.45
C ASN A 158 15.81 48.88 34.23
N ILE A 159 15.26 48.46 35.36
CA ILE A 159 13.98 47.80 35.66
C ILE A 159 12.88 48.86 35.86
N TYR A 160 11.64 48.37 36.05
CA TYR A 160 10.35 49.02 36.40
C TYR A 160 9.52 49.39 35.16
N ARG A 161 8.26 48.95 34.99
CA ARG A 161 7.22 48.51 35.91
C ARG A 161 6.20 47.65 35.15
#